data_AF-A0A443IJN8-F1
#
_entry.id   AF-A0A443IJN8-F1
#
_cell.length_a   1.000
_cell.length_b   1.000
_cell.length_c   1.000
_cell.angle_alpha   90.00
_cell.angle_beta   90.00
_cell.angle_gamma   90.00
#
_symmetry.space_group_name_H-M   'P 1'
#
loop_
_entity.id
_entity.type
_entity.pdbx_description
1 polymer ?
#
loop_
_entity_poly.entity_id
_entity_poly.type
_entity_poly.pdbx_seq_one_letter_code
_entity_poly.pdbx_strand_id
1 'polypeptide(L)'
;MDNLRNAVFGQATVLGERLYGCSWIAAASGAVSVPAEKIIALIVARKLRFLGQEPGNQRMCDLFINRDELRDCVYGPEAWPPKGWLTIDEARSALHLNNGTVAWLVRKGILPTTRHWHQRRRRHSRLITKADLEAFTDRYVSLGALATEARIQANHVARRLERKGIMPLAFPTHLNKIYLRAAVQPPGHVGRLILKSVHAQI
;
A
#
# COMPACT_ATOMS: atom_id res chain seq x y z
N MET A 1 -2.87 41.77 16.34
CA MET A 1 -3.84 41.06 15.48
C MET A 1 -3.55 41.31 13.99
N ASP A 2 -3.09 42.51 13.61
CA ASP A 2 -2.85 42.87 12.20
C ASP A 2 -1.76 42.05 11.51
N ASN A 3 -0.71 41.65 12.24
CA ASN A 3 0.37 40.81 11.67
C ASN A 3 -0.11 39.42 11.25
N LEU A 4 -1.01 38.80 12.01
CA LEU A 4 -1.57 37.49 11.67
C LEU A 4 -2.51 37.59 10.46
N ARG A 5 -3.35 38.61 10.46
CA ARG A 5 -4.27 38.90 9.34
C ARG A 5 -3.48 39.12 8.05
N ASN A 6 -2.48 40.00 8.07
CA ASN A 6 -1.65 40.28 6.90
C ASN A 6 -0.86 39.05 6.45
N ALA A 7 -0.35 38.24 7.38
CA ALA A 7 0.36 37.01 7.04
C ALA A 7 -0.54 35.98 6.33
N VAL A 8 -1.81 35.87 6.73
CA VAL A 8 -2.75 34.92 6.14
C VAL A 8 -3.31 35.43 4.81
N PHE A 9 -3.87 36.64 4.78
CA PHE A 9 -4.51 37.19 3.58
C PHE A 9 -3.51 37.61 2.51
N GLY A 10 -2.28 37.97 2.88
CA GLY A 10 -1.22 38.29 1.91
C GLY A 10 -0.77 37.09 1.06
N GLN A 11 -1.18 35.88 1.41
CA GLN A 11 -0.92 34.64 0.64
C GLN A 11 -2.15 34.16 -0.14
N ALA A 12 -3.31 34.76 0.10
CA ALA A 12 -4.56 34.27 -0.45
C ALA A 12 -4.76 34.76 -1.89
N THR A 13 -5.11 33.84 -2.78
CA THR A 13 -5.52 34.18 -4.15
C THR A 13 -7.04 34.36 -4.17
N VAL A 14 -7.50 35.56 -4.55
CA VAL A 14 -8.93 35.83 -4.69
C VAL A 14 -9.46 35.14 -5.94
N LEU A 15 -10.45 34.27 -5.79
CA LEU A 15 -11.02 33.48 -6.88
C LEU A 15 -12.55 33.56 -6.83
N GLY A 16 -13.16 33.87 -7.98
CA GLY A 16 -14.62 33.95 -8.12
C GLY A 16 -15.34 32.60 -7.93
N GLU A 17 -14.63 31.49 -8.12
CA GLU A 17 -15.17 30.14 -7.95
C GLU A 17 -14.19 29.20 -7.24
N ARG A 18 -14.76 28.25 -6.49
CA ARG A 18 -13.99 27.25 -5.74
C ARG A 18 -13.54 26.11 -6.65
N LEU A 19 -12.24 25.85 -6.68
CA LEU A 19 -11.66 24.72 -7.40
C LEU A 19 -12.09 23.36 -6.82
N TYR A 20 -12.15 22.33 -7.67
CA TYR A 20 -12.46 20.96 -7.26
C TYR A 20 -11.46 20.47 -6.19
N GLY A 21 -11.96 19.71 -5.20
CA GLY A 21 -11.15 19.20 -4.09
C GLY A 21 -10.86 20.21 -2.97
N CYS A 22 -11.13 21.51 -3.20
CA CYS A 22 -10.98 22.55 -2.18
C CYS A 22 -12.20 22.66 -1.28
N SER A 23 -12.00 23.13 -0.05
CA SER A 23 -13.07 23.36 0.93
C SER A 23 -12.70 24.51 1.86
N TRP A 24 -13.70 25.21 2.38
CA TRP A 24 -13.48 26.24 3.42
C TRP A 24 -12.75 25.64 4.62
N ILE A 25 -11.97 26.45 5.33
CA ILE A 25 -11.17 25.98 6.47
C ILE A 25 -12.01 25.20 7.49
N ALA A 26 -13.22 25.68 7.80
CA ALA A 26 -14.14 25.02 8.73
C ALA A 26 -14.56 23.62 8.24
N ALA A 27 -14.90 23.50 6.95
CA ALA A 27 -15.28 22.22 6.35
C ALA A 27 -14.07 21.27 6.18
N ALA A 28 -12.90 21.82 5.83
CA ALA A 28 -11.65 21.07 5.71
C ALA A 28 -11.19 20.51 7.07
N SER A 29 -11.37 21.27 8.16
CA SER A 29 -11.10 20.86 9.53
C SER A 29 -11.84 19.55 9.88
N GLY A 30 -13.15 19.48 9.61
CA GLY A 30 -13.93 18.26 9.80
C GLY A 30 -13.52 17.12 8.86
N ALA A 31 -13.43 17.41 7.55
CA ALA A 31 -13.16 16.41 6.52
C ALA A 31 -11.76 15.75 6.60
N VAL A 32 -10.78 16.47 7.15
CA VAL A 32 -9.41 15.98 7.38
C VAL A 32 -9.18 15.64 8.86
N SER A 33 -10.15 15.98 9.72
CA SER A 33 -10.13 15.81 11.17
C SER A 33 -8.89 16.46 11.81
N VAL A 34 -8.61 17.70 11.40
CA VAL A 34 -7.49 18.53 11.85
C VAL A 34 -8.05 19.83 12.42
N PRO A 35 -7.69 20.23 13.65
CA PRO A 35 -8.19 21.45 14.26
C PRO A 35 -7.86 22.70 13.42
N ALA A 36 -8.77 23.67 13.40
CA ALA A 36 -8.65 24.88 12.58
C ALA A 36 -7.39 25.69 12.93
N GLU A 37 -7.00 25.70 14.20
CA GLU A 37 -5.78 26.33 14.71
C GLU A 37 -4.53 25.76 14.03
N LYS A 38 -4.50 24.45 13.82
CA LYS A 38 -3.38 23.78 13.14
C LYS A 38 -3.37 24.11 11.65
N ILE A 39 -4.53 24.25 11.02
CA ILE A 39 -4.64 24.70 9.63
C ILE A 39 -4.11 26.15 9.50
N ILE A 40 -4.53 27.04 10.39
CA ILE A 40 -4.05 28.43 10.44
C ILE A 40 -2.54 28.47 10.65
N ALA A 41 -2.00 27.65 11.56
CA ALA A 41 -0.55 27.55 11.77
C ALA A 41 0.20 27.08 10.50
N LEU A 42 -0.36 26.16 9.72
CA LEU A 42 0.23 25.72 8.44
C LEU A 42 0.21 26.84 7.39
N ILE A 43 -0.84 27.65 7.34
CA ILE A 43 -0.94 28.83 6.47
C ILE A 43 0.12 29.87 6.86
N VAL A 44 0.20 30.21 8.14
CA VAL A 44 1.19 31.18 8.66
C VAL A 44 2.62 30.70 8.40
N ALA A 45 2.87 29.40 8.56
CA ALA A 45 4.16 28.79 8.28
C ALA A 45 4.47 28.59 6.79
N ARG A 46 3.59 29.04 5.87
CA ARG A 46 3.72 28.91 4.41
C ARG A 46 3.94 27.48 3.92
N LYS A 47 3.33 26.51 4.61
CA LYS A 47 3.46 25.08 4.26
C LYS A 47 2.42 24.61 3.23
N LEU A 48 1.37 25.39 3.01
CA LEU A 48 0.37 25.16 1.97
C LEU A 48 0.73 25.99 0.75
N ARG A 49 0.75 25.37 -0.42
CA ARG A 49 0.98 25.99 -1.72
C ARG A 49 -0.27 26.72 -2.21
N PHE A 50 -1.45 26.25 -1.82
CA PHE A 50 -2.71 26.86 -2.24
C PHE A 50 -3.54 27.37 -1.06
N LEU A 51 -3.83 28.67 -1.11
CA LEU A 51 -4.82 29.34 -0.26
C LEU A 51 -5.70 30.20 -1.16
N GLY A 52 -6.98 29.83 -1.27
CA GLY A 52 -7.97 30.60 -2.00
C GLY A 52 -8.82 31.45 -1.06
N GLN A 53 -9.38 32.54 -1.59
CA GLN A 53 -10.30 33.41 -0.90
C GLN A 53 -11.47 33.76 -1.82
N GLU A 54 -12.70 33.74 -1.29
CA GLU A 54 -13.87 34.24 -2.01
C GLU A 54 -13.85 35.78 -2.12
N PRO A 55 -14.28 36.37 -3.25
CA PRO A 55 -14.34 37.81 -3.42
C PRO A 55 -15.38 38.45 -2.49
N GLY A 56 -15.03 39.63 -1.95
CA GLY A 56 -15.96 40.49 -1.22
C GLY A 56 -15.59 40.70 0.25
N ASN A 57 -15.21 39.65 0.98
CA ASN A 57 -14.91 39.76 2.41
C ASN A 57 -13.53 39.17 2.77
N GLN A 58 -12.83 39.83 3.69
CA GLN A 58 -11.56 39.37 4.27
C GLN A 58 -11.80 38.72 5.64
N ARG A 59 -12.66 37.70 5.69
CA ARG A 59 -12.88 36.92 6.90
C ARG A 59 -12.18 35.57 6.77
N MET A 60 -11.72 35.04 7.89
CA MET A 60 -11.01 33.76 7.94
C MET A 60 -11.89 32.59 7.44
N CYS A 61 -13.21 32.74 7.57
CA CYS A 61 -14.20 31.78 7.07
C CYS A 61 -14.33 31.74 5.55
N ASP A 62 -13.91 32.81 4.86
CA ASP A 62 -14.01 32.94 3.40
C ASP A 62 -12.78 32.33 2.70
N LEU A 63 -11.84 31.82 3.49
CA LEU A 63 -10.65 31.12 3.02
C LEU A 63 -10.96 29.65 2.77
N PHE A 64 -10.46 29.15 1.64
CA PHE A 64 -10.55 27.75 1.28
C PHE A 64 -9.18 27.20 0.86
N ILE A 65 -9.02 25.90 1.10
CA ILE A 65 -7.76 25.18 0.90
C ILE A 65 -8.00 23.84 0.23
N ASN A 66 -6.97 23.31 -0.42
CA ASN A 66 -7.01 21.97 -0.99
C ASN A 66 -6.94 20.92 0.14
N ARG A 67 -7.93 20.01 0.20
CA ARG A 67 -8.01 19.01 1.26
C ARG A 67 -6.93 17.94 1.18
N ASP A 68 -6.51 17.56 -0.02
CA ASP A 68 -5.48 16.54 -0.20
C ASP A 68 -4.10 17.11 0.10
N GLU A 69 -3.84 18.35 -0.29
CA GLU A 69 -2.64 19.07 0.16
C GLU A 69 -2.59 19.18 1.69
N LEU A 70 -3.69 19.58 2.32
CA LEU A 70 -3.76 19.64 3.79
C LEU A 70 -3.48 18.26 4.42
N ARG A 71 -4.01 17.18 3.83
CA ARG A 71 -3.74 15.81 4.29
C ARG A 71 -2.26 15.46 4.16
N ASP A 72 -1.63 15.79 3.04
CA ASP A 72 -0.22 15.48 2.79
C ASP A 72 0.70 16.26 3.74
N CYS A 73 0.37 17.52 4.05
CA CYS A 73 1.10 18.33 5.03
C CYS A 73 0.98 17.80 6.46
N VAL A 74 -0.14 17.18 6.82
CA VAL A 74 -0.41 16.74 8.20
C VAL A 74 -0.04 15.28 8.44
N TYR A 75 -0.31 14.40 7.48
CA TYR A 75 -0.17 12.95 7.60
C TYR A 75 0.94 12.36 6.71
N GLY A 76 1.64 13.21 5.94
CA GLY A 76 2.60 12.79 4.94
C GLY A 76 1.95 12.38 3.62
N PRO A 77 2.76 12.15 2.58
CA PRO A 77 2.29 11.83 1.24
C PRO A 77 1.48 10.53 1.21
N GLU A 78 0.59 10.39 0.22
CA GLU A 78 -0.25 9.20 0.02
C GLU A 78 0.53 7.89 -0.14
N ALA A 79 1.82 7.97 -0.48
CA ALA A 79 2.68 6.82 -0.77
C ALA A 79 2.61 5.76 0.35
N TRP A 80 1.76 4.78 0.11
CA TRP A 80 1.44 3.67 0.99
C TRP A 80 1.47 2.39 0.16
N PRO A 81 2.08 1.30 0.66
CA PRO A 81 2.77 1.14 1.94
C PRO A 81 4.17 1.82 1.99
N PRO A 82 4.78 1.95 3.17
CA PRO A 82 6.16 2.42 3.29
C PRO A 82 7.14 1.59 2.43
N LYS A 83 8.23 2.22 1.96
CA LYS A 83 9.24 1.51 1.16
C LYS A 83 9.77 0.28 1.90
N GLY A 84 9.83 -0.86 1.20
CA GLY A 84 10.26 -2.13 1.79
C GLY A 84 9.14 -2.94 2.44
N TRP A 85 7.92 -2.42 2.45
CA TRP A 85 6.73 -3.11 2.95
C TRP A 85 5.74 -3.40 1.83
N LEU A 86 4.93 -4.42 2.06
CA LEU A 86 3.88 -4.88 1.18
C LEU A 86 2.59 -5.05 1.99
N THR A 87 1.48 -4.70 1.38
CA THR A 87 0.15 -5.04 1.88
C THR A 87 -0.11 -6.54 1.72
N ILE A 88 -1.11 -7.05 2.44
CA ILE A 88 -1.55 -8.45 2.31
C ILE A 88 -1.96 -8.79 0.88
N ASP A 89 -2.57 -7.85 0.15
CA ASP A 89 -3.03 -8.09 -1.21
C ASP A 89 -1.89 -8.10 -2.23
N GLU A 90 -0.88 -7.24 -2.05
CA GLU A 90 0.35 -7.27 -2.84
C GLU A 90 1.12 -8.57 -2.61
N ALA A 91 1.29 -8.98 -1.34
CA ALA A 91 1.93 -10.25 -0.99
C ALA A 91 1.16 -11.46 -1.55
N ARG A 92 -0.18 -11.46 -1.48
CA ARG A 92 -1.03 -12.49 -2.08
C ARG A 92 -0.77 -12.62 -3.58
N SER A 93 -0.74 -11.50 -4.28
CA SER A 93 -0.54 -11.45 -5.72
C SER A 93 0.86 -11.92 -6.10
N ALA A 94 1.89 -11.48 -5.37
CA ALA A 94 3.27 -11.90 -5.56
C ALA A 94 3.48 -13.41 -5.33
N LEU A 95 2.79 -14.00 -4.35
CA LEU A 95 2.90 -15.43 -4.04
C LEU A 95 1.96 -16.32 -4.87
N HIS A 96 1.11 -15.75 -5.72
CA HIS A 96 0.05 -16.47 -6.45
C HIS A 96 -0.84 -17.32 -5.52
N LEU A 97 -1.23 -16.74 -4.38
CA LEU A 97 -2.07 -17.38 -3.37
C LEU A 97 -3.49 -16.81 -3.36
N ASN A 98 -4.43 -17.56 -2.80
CA ASN A 98 -5.76 -17.03 -2.50
C ASN A 98 -5.79 -16.36 -1.11
N ASN A 99 -6.85 -15.58 -0.84
CA ASN A 99 -7.03 -14.88 0.45
C ASN A 99 -7.01 -15.83 1.66
N GLY A 100 -7.64 -17.01 1.53
CA GLY A 100 -7.70 -18.00 2.60
C GLY A 100 -6.33 -18.53 3.00
N THR A 101 -5.47 -18.80 2.02
CA THR A 101 -4.13 -19.35 2.24
C THR A 101 -3.22 -18.32 2.89
N VAL A 102 -3.22 -17.09 2.40
CA VAL A 102 -2.44 -16.01 3.01
C VAL A 102 -2.90 -15.75 4.45
N ALA A 103 -4.22 -15.68 4.68
CA ALA A 103 -4.77 -15.49 6.02
C ALA A 103 -4.36 -16.63 6.97
N TRP A 104 -4.35 -17.88 6.49
CA TRP A 104 -3.90 -19.04 7.27
C TRP A 104 -2.40 -18.96 7.58
N LEU A 105 -1.55 -18.64 6.61
CA LEU A 105 -0.10 -18.50 6.80
C LEU A 105 0.24 -17.41 7.83
N VAL A 106 -0.46 -16.29 7.77
CA VAL A 106 -0.31 -15.19 8.73
C VAL A 106 -0.75 -15.63 10.13
N ARG A 107 -1.90 -16.31 10.26
CA ARG A 107 -2.39 -16.81 11.57
C ARG A 107 -1.46 -17.85 12.19
N LYS A 108 -0.78 -18.66 11.36
CA LYS A 108 0.19 -19.66 11.80
C LYS A 108 1.59 -19.08 12.06
N GLY A 109 1.81 -17.80 11.79
CA GLY A 109 3.11 -17.15 11.96
C GLY A 109 4.17 -17.56 10.93
N ILE A 110 3.78 -18.30 9.88
CA ILE A 110 4.70 -18.72 8.81
C ILE A 110 5.03 -17.54 7.89
N LEU A 111 4.06 -16.63 7.71
CA LEU A 111 4.26 -15.36 7.02
C LEU A 111 4.11 -14.23 8.07
N PRO A 112 5.22 -13.70 8.60
CA PRO A 112 5.18 -12.64 9.60
C PRO A 112 4.44 -11.41 9.11
N THR A 113 3.67 -10.77 9.99
CA THR A 113 3.02 -9.49 9.70
C THR A 113 3.21 -8.53 10.85
N THR A 114 3.38 -7.25 10.51
CA THR A 114 3.45 -6.16 11.48
C THR A 114 2.21 -5.29 11.33
N ARG A 115 1.63 -4.89 12.47
CA ARG A 115 0.50 -3.97 12.50
C ARG A 115 1.02 -2.54 12.31
N HIS A 116 0.67 -1.91 11.19
CA HIS A 116 1.04 -0.54 10.88
C HIS A 116 -0.17 0.38 10.99
N TRP A 117 -0.01 1.54 11.62
CA TRP A 117 -1.03 2.58 11.66
C TRP A 117 -1.00 3.38 10.36
N HIS A 118 -2.10 3.40 9.61
CA HIS A 118 -2.21 4.27 8.44
C HIS A 118 -2.68 5.65 8.89
N GLN A 119 -1.81 6.66 8.84
CA GLN A 119 -2.11 8.00 9.35
C GLN A 119 -3.30 8.66 8.64
N ARG A 120 -3.31 8.68 7.30
CA ARG A 120 -4.41 9.26 6.50
C ARG A 120 -5.74 8.50 6.61
N ARG A 121 -5.74 7.16 6.56
CA ARG A 121 -6.97 6.32 6.67
C ARG A 121 -7.41 6.08 8.12
N ARG A 122 -6.60 6.45 9.11
CA ARG A 122 -6.83 6.26 10.56
C ARG A 122 -7.26 4.84 10.92
N ARG A 123 -6.65 3.86 10.27
CA ARG A 123 -6.96 2.44 10.46
C ARG A 123 -5.66 1.66 10.50
N HIS A 124 -5.67 0.59 11.29
CA HIS A 124 -4.56 -0.35 11.27
C HIS A 124 -4.65 -1.23 10.03
N SER A 125 -3.50 -1.46 9.43
CA SER A 125 -3.32 -2.44 8.37
C SER A 125 -2.21 -3.40 8.76
N ARG A 126 -2.29 -4.64 8.29
CA ARG A 126 -1.19 -5.59 8.40
C ARG A 126 -0.30 -5.47 7.18
N LEU A 127 0.99 -5.31 7.42
CA LEU A 127 2.01 -5.25 6.37
C LEU A 127 2.99 -6.40 6.55
N ILE A 128 3.60 -6.81 5.46
CA ILE A 128 4.65 -7.83 5.37
C ILE A 128 5.90 -7.13 4.86
N THR A 129 7.07 -7.41 5.42
CA THR A 129 8.32 -6.86 4.88
C THR A 129 8.67 -7.58 3.58
N LYS A 130 9.33 -6.90 2.65
CA LYS A 130 9.87 -7.55 1.45
C LYS A 130 10.84 -8.69 1.80
N ALA A 131 11.67 -8.50 2.83
CA ALA A 131 12.60 -9.52 3.31
C ALA A 131 11.90 -10.78 3.81
N ASP A 132 10.80 -10.65 4.57
CA ASP A 132 10.00 -11.81 5.02
C ASP A 132 9.36 -12.53 3.84
N LEU A 133 8.89 -11.78 2.84
CA LEU A 133 8.33 -12.36 1.63
C LEU A 133 9.41 -13.13 0.84
N GLU A 134 10.61 -12.57 0.72
CA GLU A 134 11.76 -13.19 0.06
C GLU A 134 12.17 -14.48 0.79
N ALA A 135 12.34 -14.43 2.11
CA ALA A 135 12.64 -15.59 2.94
C ALA A 135 11.57 -16.69 2.83
N PHE A 136 10.29 -16.30 2.74
CA PHE A 136 9.21 -17.23 2.46
C PHE A 136 9.36 -17.85 1.07
N THR A 137 9.61 -17.04 0.04
CA THR A 137 9.77 -17.54 -1.33
C THR A 137 11.01 -18.40 -1.52
N ASP A 138 12.09 -18.20 -0.76
CA ASP A 138 13.28 -19.03 -0.83
C ASP A 138 13.02 -20.44 -0.33
N ARG A 139 12.19 -20.56 0.72
CA ARG A 139 11.86 -21.85 1.33
C ARG A 139 10.67 -22.55 0.68
N TYR A 140 9.69 -21.77 0.22
CA TYR A 140 8.39 -22.28 -0.21
C TYR A 140 7.99 -21.75 -1.59
N VAL A 141 7.19 -22.55 -2.30
CA VAL A 141 6.65 -22.15 -3.60
C VAL A 141 5.22 -22.66 -3.75
N SER A 142 4.32 -21.80 -4.23
CA SER A 142 2.93 -22.17 -4.48
C SER A 142 2.78 -22.88 -5.82
N LEU A 143 1.76 -23.73 -5.95
CA LEU A 143 1.43 -24.37 -7.23
C LEU A 143 1.17 -23.33 -8.35
N GLY A 144 0.53 -22.20 -7.99
CA GLY A 144 0.26 -21.10 -8.92
C GLY A 144 1.53 -20.40 -9.40
N ALA A 145 2.51 -20.21 -8.52
CA ALA A 145 3.81 -19.66 -8.88
C ALA A 145 4.55 -20.61 -9.84
N LEU A 146 4.59 -21.92 -9.52
CA LEU A 146 5.19 -22.93 -10.40
C LEU A 146 4.52 -23.00 -11.79
N ALA A 147 3.19 -22.91 -11.83
CA ALA A 147 2.42 -22.87 -13.06
C ALA A 147 2.77 -21.64 -13.92
N THR A 148 2.91 -20.49 -13.27
CA THR A 148 3.31 -19.22 -13.91
C THR A 148 4.74 -19.30 -14.45
N GLU A 149 5.69 -19.79 -13.65
CA GLU A 149 7.09 -19.98 -14.04
C GLU A 149 7.23 -20.94 -15.24
N ALA A 150 6.45 -22.02 -15.25
CA ALA A 150 6.47 -23.02 -16.32
C ALA A 150 5.54 -22.69 -17.50
N ARG A 151 4.76 -21.59 -17.43
CA ARG A 151 3.73 -21.19 -18.42
C ARG A 151 2.77 -22.32 -18.81
N ILE A 152 2.36 -23.13 -17.83
CA ILE A 152 1.39 -24.21 -18.01
C ILE A 152 0.30 -24.14 -16.94
N GLN A 153 -0.82 -24.82 -17.15
CA GLN A 153 -1.89 -24.84 -16.16
C GLN A 153 -1.45 -25.58 -14.88
N ALA A 154 -1.89 -25.07 -13.73
CA ALA A 154 -1.57 -25.61 -12.40
C ALA A 154 -1.88 -27.10 -12.25
N ASN A 155 -2.95 -27.59 -12.88
CA ASN A 155 -3.32 -29.01 -12.86
C ASN A 155 -2.25 -29.91 -13.51
N HIS A 156 -1.59 -29.44 -14.57
CA HIS A 156 -0.50 -30.18 -15.20
C HIS A 156 0.75 -30.20 -14.32
N VAL A 157 1.07 -29.10 -13.64
CA VAL A 157 2.14 -29.06 -12.65
C VAL A 157 1.88 -30.05 -11.52
N ALA A 158 0.68 -30.02 -10.93
CA ALA A 158 0.32 -30.89 -9.81
C ALA A 158 0.49 -32.37 -10.19
N ARG A 159 -0.04 -32.79 -11.35
CA ARG A 159 0.11 -34.17 -11.85
C ARG A 159 1.56 -34.57 -12.08
N ARG A 160 2.41 -33.64 -12.54
CA ARG A 160 3.85 -33.90 -12.75
C ARG A 160 4.59 -34.09 -11.42
N LEU A 161 4.29 -33.25 -10.43
CA LEU A 161 4.87 -33.37 -9.09
C LEU A 161 4.43 -34.67 -8.42
N GLU A 162 3.15 -35.02 -8.51
CA GLU A 162 2.59 -36.26 -7.96
C GLU A 162 3.26 -37.50 -8.56
N ARG A 163 3.46 -37.57 -9.88
CA ARG A 163 4.19 -38.67 -10.54
C ARG A 163 5.64 -38.82 -10.09
N LYS A 164 6.25 -37.73 -9.61
CA LYS A 164 7.62 -37.71 -9.09
C LYS A 164 7.68 -37.90 -7.58
N GLY A 165 6.54 -38.20 -6.93
CA GLY A 165 6.46 -38.39 -5.48
C GLY A 165 6.60 -37.09 -4.67
N ILE A 166 6.55 -35.92 -5.31
CA ILE A 166 6.69 -34.64 -4.62
C ILE A 166 5.32 -34.21 -4.10
N MET A 167 5.17 -34.28 -2.78
CA MET A 167 3.92 -33.95 -2.11
C MET A 167 3.91 -32.48 -1.64
N PRO A 168 2.75 -31.81 -1.69
CA PRO A 168 2.59 -30.51 -1.05
C PRO A 168 2.70 -30.66 0.47
N LEU A 169 3.00 -29.57 1.16
CA LEU A 169 2.91 -29.56 2.62
C LEU A 169 1.47 -29.85 3.06
N ALA A 170 1.31 -30.45 4.25
CA ALA A 170 0.02 -30.77 4.80
C ALA A 170 -0.77 -29.48 5.14
N PHE A 171 -1.77 -29.16 4.31
CA PHE A 171 -2.70 -28.06 4.53
C PHE A 171 -4.14 -28.56 4.50
N PRO A 172 -5.09 -27.78 5.08
CA PRO A 172 -6.50 -27.94 4.79
C PRO A 172 -6.76 -27.95 3.27
N THR A 173 -7.65 -28.83 2.82
CA THR A 173 -7.89 -29.13 1.39
C THR A 173 -8.40 -27.94 0.55
N HIS A 174 -8.96 -26.92 1.20
CA HIS A 174 -9.49 -25.71 0.54
C HIS A 174 -8.40 -24.63 0.31
N LEU A 175 -7.17 -24.84 0.78
CA LEU A 175 -6.06 -23.91 0.59
C LEU A 175 -5.23 -24.26 -0.64
N ASN A 176 -4.48 -23.27 -1.14
CA ASN A 176 -3.56 -23.49 -2.24
C ASN A 176 -2.46 -24.47 -1.81
N LYS A 177 -2.14 -25.42 -2.69
CA LYS A 177 -0.99 -26.32 -2.51
C LYS A 177 0.31 -25.50 -2.51
N ILE A 178 1.11 -25.64 -1.44
CA ILE A 178 2.45 -25.05 -1.31
C ILE A 178 3.45 -26.20 -1.11
N TYR A 179 4.60 -26.09 -1.76
CA TYR A 179 5.67 -27.07 -1.77
C TYR A 179 6.94 -26.46 -1.16
N LEU A 180 7.84 -27.31 -0.67
CA LEU A 180 9.21 -26.88 -0.38
C LEU A 180 9.94 -26.60 -1.69
N ARG A 181 10.59 -25.44 -1.79
CA ARG A 181 11.31 -25.07 -3.02
C ARG A 181 12.41 -26.06 -3.34
N ALA A 182 13.14 -26.53 -2.33
CA ALA A 182 14.19 -27.52 -2.47
C ALA A 182 13.71 -28.86 -3.07
N ALA A 183 12.46 -29.26 -2.80
CA ALA A 183 11.90 -30.51 -3.32
C ALA A 183 11.46 -30.39 -4.79
N VAL A 184 11.22 -29.17 -5.29
CA VAL A 184 10.76 -28.92 -6.66
C VAL A 184 11.92 -28.58 -7.60
N GLN A 185 13.09 -28.25 -7.05
CA GLN A 185 14.32 -28.08 -7.82
C GLN A 185 15.04 -29.41 -8.01
N PRO A 186 15.60 -29.70 -9.20
CA PRO A 186 15.77 -28.82 -10.36
C PRO A 186 14.50 -28.58 -11.22
N PRO A 187 14.47 -27.53 -12.05
CA PRO A 187 13.38 -27.12 -12.94
C PRO A 187 12.61 -28.20 -13.70
N GLY A 188 13.28 -29.31 -14.04
CA GLY A 188 12.73 -30.41 -14.84
C GLY A 188 11.56 -31.16 -14.19
N HIS A 189 11.22 -30.87 -12.93
CA HIS A 189 10.04 -31.43 -12.25
C HIS A 189 8.73 -30.77 -12.70
N VAL A 190 8.80 -29.52 -13.16
CA VAL A 190 7.63 -28.69 -13.48
C VAL A 190 7.44 -28.55 -15.00
N GLY A 191 8.54 -28.51 -15.75
CA GLY A 191 8.54 -28.38 -17.21
C GLY A 191 9.82 -27.67 -17.69
N ARG A 192 9.84 -27.21 -18.94
CA ARG A 192 10.91 -26.32 -19.45
C ARG A 192 10.74 -24.96 -18.77
N LEU A 193 11.37 -24.76 -17.62
CA LEU A 193 11.37 -23.44 -16.97
C LEU A 193 12.18 -22.48 -17.84
N ILE A 194 11.59 -21.33 -18.16
CA ILE A 194 12.37 -20.21 -18.67
C ILE A 194 13.03 -19.59 -17.44
N LEU A 195 14.31 -19.89 -17.25
CA LEU A 195 15.12 -19.20 -16.25
C LEU A 195 14.94 -17.70 -16.50
N LYS A 196 14.43 -16.97 -15.50
CA LYS A 196 14.53 -15.51 -15.53
C LYS A 196 16.02 -15.20 -15.60
N SER A 197 16.46 -14.61 -16.71
CA SER A 197 17.78 -14.04 -16.81
C SER A 197 17.98 -13.12 -15.61
N VAL A 198 18.91 -13.49 -14.73
CA VAL A 198 19.42 -12.60 -13.70
C VAL A 198 20.16 -11.50 -14.46
N HIS A 199 19.46 -10.44 -14.84
CA HIS A 199 20.11 -9.17 -15.14
C HIS A 199 20.42 -8.51 -13.82
N ALA A 200 21.58 -8.89 -13.28
CA ALA A 200 22.44 -7.92 -12.64
C ALA A 200 22.79 -6.85 -13.67
N GLN A 201 22.66 -5.57 -13.29
CA GLN A 201 23.61 -4.49 -13.54
C GLN A 201 23.03 -3.18 -12.97
N ILE A 202 23.61 -2.73 -11.86
CA ILE A 202 24.42 -1.49 -11.68
C ILE A 202 23.54 -0.27 -11.42
#